data_AF-X1KUM6-F1
#
_entry.id   AF-X1KUM6-F1
#
_cell.length_a   1.000
_cell.length_b   1.000
_cell.length_c   1.000
_cell.angle_alpha   90.00
_cell.angle_beta   90.00
_cell.angle_gamma   90.00
#
_symmetry.space_group_name_H-M   'P 1'
#
loop_
_entity.id
_entity.type
_entity.pdbx_description
1 polymer ?
#
loop_
_entity_poly.entity_id
_entity_poly.type
_entity_poly.pdbx_seq_one_letter_code
_entity_poly.pdbx_strand_id
1 'polypeptide(L)' 'MNAIIYIRVSTTEQAELGYSLKTQEETCLEYARINKYNVLKVFIEKVLMKIKK' A
#
# COMPACT_ATOMS: atom_id res chain seq x y z
N MET A 1 3.07 4.97 -19.88
CA MET A 1 2.14 3.92 -19.42
C MET A 1 1.44 4.43 -18.17
N ASN A 2 0.12 4.26 -18.07
CA ASN A 2 -0.61 4.61 -16.85
C ASN A 2 -0.62 3.42 -15.91
N ALA A 3 -0.44 3.66 -14.61
CA ALA A 3 -0.37 2.63 -13.58
C ALA A 3 -1.21 2.99 -12.36
N ILE A 4 -1.61 1.96 -11.62
CA ILE A 4 -2.24 2.06 -10.30
C ILE A 4 -1.38 1.26 -9.34
N ILE A 5 -1.17 1.79 -8.13
CA ILE A 5 -0.52 1.06 -7.05
C ILE A 5 -1.60 0.55 -6.10
N TYR A 6 -1.54 -0.74 -5.77
CA TYR A 6 -2.42 -1.37 -4.80
C TYR A 6 -1.58 -2.00 -3.69
N ILE A 7 -1.87 -1.63 -2.44
CA ILE A 7 -1.13 -2.06 -1.26
C ILE A 7 -2.14 -2.69 -0.30
N ARG A 8 -1.81 -3.85 0.27
CA ARG A 8 -2.62 -4.48 1.31
C ARG A 8 -1.78 -5.07 2.42
N VAL A 9 -2.34 -5.14 3.61
CA VAL A 9 -1.80 -5.92 4.73
C VAL A 9 -2.85 -6.91 5.23
N SER A 10 -2.39 -8.06 5.70
CA SER A 10 -3.30 -9.17 6.04
C SER A 10 -3.72 -9.18 7.51
N THR A 11 -2.98 -8.51 8.40
CA THR A 11 -3.29 -8.47 9.83
C THR A 11 -3.51 -7.05 10.33
N THR A 12 -4.26 -6.93 11.42
CA THR A 12 -4.49 -5.65 12.11
C THR A 12 -3.21 -5.11 12.71
N GLU A 13 -2.36 -5.97 13.25
CA GLU A 13 -1.02 -5.58 13.72
C GLU A 13 -0.19 -4.91 12.61
N GLN A 14 -0.18 -5.46 11.40
CA GLN A 14 0.51 -4.85 10.26
C GLN A 14 -0.11 -3.52 9.83
N ALA A 15 -1.43 -3.37 9.97
CA ALA A 15 -2.16 -2.14 9.68
C ALA A 15 -1.91 -1.04 10.73
N GLU A 16 -1.74 -1.43 12.00
CA GLU A 16 -1.52 -0.53 13.14
C GLU A 16 -0.05 -0.12 13.29
N LEU A 17 0.88 -1.05 13.08
CA LEU A 17 2.32 -0.77 13.17
C LEU A 17 2.80 0.19 12.08
N GLY A 18 2.07 0.34 10.96
CA GLY A 18 2.24 1.43 9.97
C GLY A 18 3.52 1.39 9.12
N TYR A 19 4.61 0.80 9.61
CA TYR A 19 5.90 0.75 8.92
C TYR A 19 5.84 -0.03 7.61
N SER A 20 5.13 -1.17 7.59
CA SER A 20 5.06 -2.02 6.39
C SER A 20 4.33 -1.36 5.22
N LEU A 21 3.31 -0.54 5.48
CA LEU A 21 2.51 0.09 4.43
C LEU A 21 3.27 1.24 3.75
N LYS A 22 3.95 2.06 4.55
CA LYS A 22 4.73 3.19 4.03
C LYS A 22 5.90 2.68 3.17
N THR A 23 6.63 1.68 3.64
CA THR A 23 7.73 1.08 2.87
C THR A 23 7.25 0.45 1.56
N GLN A 24 6.08 -0.21 1.56
CA GLN A 24 5.48 -0.74 0.33
C GLN A 24 5.14 0.38 -0.66
N GLU A 25 4.54 1.47 -0.17
CA GLU A 25 4.18 2.62 -1.00
C GLU A 25 5.41 3.26 -1.64
N GLU A 26 6.44 3.57 -0.85
CA GLU A 26 7.69 4.16 -1.33
C GLU A 26 8.38 3.26 -2.35
N THR A 27 8.41 1.94 -2.11
CA THR A 27 9.02 0.98 -3.04
C THR A 27 8.28 0.93 -4.38
N CYS A 28 6.96 0.88 -4.36
CA CYS A 28 6.15 0.87 -5.59
C CYS A 28 6.26 2.19 -6.37
N LEU A 29 6.27 3.33 -5.66
CA LEU A 29 6.44 4.65 -6.27
C LEU A 29 7.82 4.78 -6.92
N GLU A 30 8.88 4.31 -6.25
CA GLU A 30 10.24 4.36 -6.78
C GLU A 30 10.37 3.50 -8.03
N TYR A 31 9.82 2.29 -8.02
CA TYR A 31 9.78 1.44 -9.21
C TYR A 31 9.03 2.12 -10.37
N ALA A 32 7.85 2.70 -10.10
CA ALA A 32 7.08 3.42 -11.10
C ALA A 32 7.85 4.62 -11.67
N ARG A 33 8.56 5.36 -10.81
CA ARG A 33 9.39 6.52 -11.19
C ARG A 33 10.53 6.10 -12.12
N ILE A 34 11.30 5.07 -11.75
CA ILE A 34 12.41 4.54 -12.56
C ILE A 34 11.91 4.09 -13.94
N ASN A 35 10.73 3.48 -14.01
CA ASN A 35 10.13 2.99 -15.24
C ASN A 35 9.27 4.02 -16.00
N LYS A 36 9.24 5.28 -15.55
CA LYS A 36 8.47 6.38 -16.16
C LYS A 36 6.97 6.06 -16.30
N TYR A 37 6.39 5.39 -15.32
CA TYR A 37 4.95 5.18 -15.23
C TYR A 37 4.26 6.39 -14.64
N ASN A 38 3.09 6.73 -15.20
CA ASN A 38 2.21 7.75 -14.65
C ASN A 38 1.27 7.08 -13.64
N VAL A 39 1.58 7.20 -12.35
CA VAL A 39 0.74 6.64 -11.28
C VAL A 39 -0.49 7.51 -11.11
N LEU A 40 -1.64 6.99 -11.52
CA LEU A 40 -2.91 7.71 -11.46
C LEU A 40 -3.50 7.71 -10.04
N LYS A 41 -3.26 6.63 -9.28
CA LYS A 41 -3.82 6.45 -7.94
C LYS A 41 -3.07 5.39 -7.15
N VAL A 42 -3.06 5.56 -5.82
CA VAL A 42 -2.63 4.57 -4.84
C VAL A 42 -3.86 4.14 -4.02
N PHE A 43 -4.07 2.84 -3.90
CA PHE A 43 -5.12 2.25 -3.06
C PHE A 43 -4.48 1.44 -1.93
N ILE A 44 -4.98 1.63 -0.72
CA ILE A 44 -4.50 0.94 0.47
C ILE A 44 -5.66 0.19 1.11
N GLU A 45 -5.58 -1.14 1.13
CA GLU A 45 -6.53 -2.01 1.83
C GLU A 45 -5.95 -2.45 3.18
N LYS A 46 -6.64 -2.10 4.26
CA LYS A 46 -6.26 -2.47 5.63
C LYS A 46 -7.29 -3.45 6.18
N VAL A 47 -6.86 -4.67 6.53
CA VAL A 47 -7.72 -5.63 7.24
C VAL A 47 -7.76 -5.25 8.73
N LEU A 48 -8.83 -4.58 9.14
CA LEU A 48 -9.17 -4.32 10.53
C LEU A 48 -10.06 -5.45 11.04
N MET A 49 -9.51 -6.34 11.87
CA MET A 49 -10.33 -7.30 12.61
C MET A 49 -11.16 -6.52 13.62
N LYS A 50 -12.47 -6.41 13.37
CA LYS A 50 -13.40 -5.94 14.39
C LYS A 50 -13.48 -7.03 15.45
N ILE A 51 -12.88 -6.79 16.60
CA ILE A 51 -13.15 -7.60 17.79
C ILE A 51 -14.66 -7.51 18.02
N LYS A 52 -15.38 -8.60 17.76
CA LYS A 52 -16.79 -8.70 18.15
C LYS A 52 -16.80 -8.66 19.67
N LYS A 53 -17.26 -7.54 20.24
CA LYS A 53 -17.69 -7.46 21.64
C LYS A 53 -18.85 -8.41 21.88
#